data_AF-A0A836RQY2-F1
#
_entry.id   AF-A0A836RQY2-F1
#
_cell.length_a   1.000
_cell.length_b   1.000
_cell.length_c   1.000
_cell.angle_alpha   90.00
_cell.angle_beta   90.00
_cell.angle_gamma   90.00
#
_symmetry.space_group_name_H-M   'P 1'
#
loop_
_entity.id
_entity.type
_entity.pdbx_description
1 polymer ?
#
loop_
_entity_poly.entity_id
_entity_poly.type
_entity_poly.pdbx_seq_one_letter_code
_entity_poly.pdbx_strand_id
1 'polypeptide(L)'
;KPVLVIGDRKHAKLLGDLGTLPQAMDAILDQTTPFIVVVRIEHSDDANQMKANVIGGVDEATGAYSGIQALKGAKAITGVEPRILIAPGFSSDVAVAGELIALANQVRGFTYLDGPNTNDADAINFVKNFGARRAEVIDPWITAFDAAAATEVVRAPSAYAAGLRARIDLEKGFWWSKSNQVIQAITGTTRPVDFKMGEPTTRANLLNKNHVTTIIREGGFRLWGSRTTELNDPKWAFEPVVRTSDLIADSIQRGLMWAVDRPINGAFLEDVAASVNGYITHLINIGALIGGKCWVDPVRNTPDQLSQGRAYFQYDFTAPAPAEQIGIDSINVQDYYAGVLPK
;
A
#
# COMPACT_ATOMS: atom_id res chain seq x y z
N LYS A 1 -5.22 -6.62 21.95
CA LYS A 1 -3.87 -7.19 21.65
C LYS A 1 -3.86 -7.69 20.20
N PRO A 2 -2.75 -7.58 19.47
CA PRO A 2 -2.63 -8.11 18.11
C PRO A 2 -2.61 -9.64 18.13
N VAL A 3 -3.34 -10.27 17.21
CA VAL A 3 -3.43 -11.72 17.03
C VAL A 3 -3.13 -12.05 15.58
N LEU A 4 -2.29 -13.05 15.34
CA LEU A 4 -2.02 -13.56 14.00
C LEU A 4 -3.16 -14.49 13.57
N VAL A 5 -3.80 -14.15 12.47
CA VAL A 5 -4.75 -15.01 11.76
C VAL A 5 -4.06 -15.46 10.48
N ILE A 6 -3.80 -16.76 10.39
CA ILE A 6 -3.35 -17.39 9.14
C ILE A 6 -4.53 -17.33 8.17
N GLY A 7 -4.27 -17.02 6.90
CA GLY A 7 -5.26 -16.76 5.84
C GLY A 7 -6.17 -17.93 5.48
N ASP A 8 -6.90 -18.47 6.45
CA ASP A 8 -7.89 -19.53 6.32
C ASP A 8 -9.22 -19.01 6.88
N ARG A 9 -10.29 -19.21 6.10
CA ARG A 9 -11.66 -18.85 6.46
C ARG A 9 -12.11 -19.49 7.77
N LYS A 10 -11.56 -20.66 8.14
CA LYS A 10 -11.87 -21.30 9.43
C LYS A 10 -11.41 -20.46 10.63
N HIS A 11 -10.24 -19.84 10.53
CA HIS A 11 -9.71 -18.99 11.60
C HIS A 11 -10.42 -17.63 11.63
N ALA A 12 -10.84 -17.11 10.47
CA ALA A 12 -11.65 -15.90 10.39
C ALA A 12 -12.98 -16.04 11.13
N LYS A 13 -13.62 -17.22 11.10
CA LYS A 13 -14.87 -17.49 11.85
C LYS A 13 -14.73 -17.36 13.37
N LEU A 14 -13.53 -17.50 13.92
CA LEU A 14 -13.29 -17.34 15.37
C LEU A 14 -13.42 -15.87 15.84
N LEU A 15 -13.51 -14.93 14.90
CA LEU A 15 -13.65 -13.50 15.19
C LEU A 15 -15.08 -13.10 15.58
N GLY A 16 -16.06 -13.98 15.34
CA GLY A 16 -17.49 -13.73 15.50
C GLY A 16 -18.12 -13.11 14.25
N ASP A 17 -19.43 -12.86 14.29
CA ASP A 17 -20.21 -12.38 13.13
C ASP A 17 -20.56 -10.88 13.21
N LEU A 18 -20.19 -10.21 14.31
CA LEU A 18 -20.55 -8.82 14.57
C LEU A 18 -19.43 -7.84 14.19
N GLY A 19 -19.83 -6.63 13.80
CA GLY A 19 -18.92 -5.53 13.46
C GLY A 19 -18.42 -5.58 12.01
N THR A 20 -17.35 -4.82 11.73
CA THR A 20 -16.80 -4.68 10.38
C THR A 20 -15.71 -5.70 10.05
N LEU A 21 -15.16 -6.35 11.08
CA LEU A 21 -13.99 -7.22 10.94
C LEU A 21 -14.25 -8.50 10.13
N PRO A 22 -15.35 -9.25 10.33
CA PRO A 22 -15.59 -10.49 9.56
C PRO A 22 -15.68 -10.20 8.06
N GLN A 23 -16.35 -9.11 7.71
CA GLN A 23 -16.52 -8.65 6.33
C GLN A 23 -15.19 -8.22 5.70
N ALA A 24 -14.33 -7.54 6.46
CA ALA A 24 -12.99 -7.17 6.01
C ALA A 24 -12.10 -8.39 5.78
N MET A 25 -12.20 -9.40 6.65
CA MET A 25 -11.47 -10.66 6.49
C MET A 25 -11.93 -11.41 5.24
N ASP A 26 -13.23 -11.52 5.01
CA ASP A 26 -13.77 -12.14 3.80
C ASP A 26 -13.30 -11.40 2.54
N ALA A 27 -13.37 -10.06 2.54
CA ALA A 27 -12.89 -9.24 1.41
C ALA A 27 -11.40 -9.47 1.07
N ILE A 28 -10.54 -9.66 2.09
CA ILE A 28 -9.13 -9.98 1.89
C ILE A 28 -8.97 -11.42 1.37
N LEU A 29 -9.65 -12.37 2.01
CA LEU A 29 -9.59 -13.81 1.70
C LEU A 29 -10.21 -14.18 0.36
N ASP A 30 -11.11 -13.34 -0.16
CA ASP A 30 -11.64 -13.46 -1.51
C ASP A 30 -10.58 -13.12 -2.57
N GLN A 31 -9.57 -12.30 -2.26
CA GLN A 31 -8.46 -12.01 -3.18
C GLN A 31 -7.32 -13.02 -3.03
N THR A 32 -6.84 -13.24 -1.81
CA THR A 32 -5.71 -14.14 -1.54
C THR A 32 -5.66 -14.54 -0.07
N THR A 33 -4.71 -15.37 0.32
CA THR A 33 -4.57 -15.91 1.69
C THR A 33 -3.31 -15.40 2.39
N PRO A 34 -3.22 -14.09 2.73
CA PRO A 34 -2.03 -13.55 3.38
C PRO A 34 -2.02 -13.84 4.88
N PHE A 35 -0.87 -13.57 5.53
CA PHE A 35 -0.83 -13.45 6.99
C PHE A 35 -1.49 -12.15 7.43
N ILE A 36 -2.46 -12.22 8.33
CA ILE A 36 -3.23 -11.06 8.78
C ILE A 36 -3.05 -10.89 10.28
N VAL A 37 -2.62 -9.69 10.70
CA VAL A 37 -2.58 -9.33 12.12
C VAL A 37 -3.84 -8.55 12.45
N VAL A 38 -4.64 -9.09 13.35
CA VAL A 38 -5.92 -8.53 13.77
C VAL A 38 -5.80 -7.91 15.15
N VAL A 39 -6.30 -6.67 15.30
CA VAL A 39 -6.52 -6.04 16.60
C VAL A 39 -8.01 -5.82 16.77
N ARG A 40 -8.62 -6.55 17.71
CA ARG A 40 -10.02 -6.33 18.08
C ARG A 40 -10.11 -5.10 18.99
N ILE A 41 -11.06 -4.24 18.68
CA ILE A 41 -11.37 -3.02 19.40
C ILE A 41 -12.74 -3.19 20.05
N GLU A 42 -12.90 -2.66 21.26
CA GLU A 42 -14.16 -2.68 21.97
C GLU A 42 -15.17 -1.73 21.32
N HIS A 43 -16.37 -2.25 21.07
CA HIS A 43 -17.46 -1.49 20.46
C HIS A 43 -18.01 -0.45 21.44
N SER A 44 -18.35 0.73 20.92
CA SER A 44 -19.08 1.77 21.63
C SER A 44 -20.14 2.35 20.71
N ASP A 45 -21.34 2.60 21.24
CA ASP A 45 -22.43 3.25 20.48
C ASP A 45 -22.18 4.75 20.29
N ASP A 46 -21.39 5.37 21.17
CA ASP A 46 -20.93 6.75 20.97
C ASP A 46 -19.81 6.79 19.91
N ALA A 47 -20.02 7.55 18.84
CA ALA A 47 -19.11 7.63 17.71
C ALA A 47 -17.73 8.22 18.07
N ASN A 48 -17.67 9.15 19.03
CA ASN A 48 -16.39 9.75 19.45
C ASN A 48 -15.61 8.77 20.32
N GLN A 49 -16.28 8.04 21.21
CA GLN A 49 -15.67 6.99 21.99
C GLN A 49 -15.22 5.82 21.11
N MET A 50 -16.02 5.45 20.10
CA MET A 50 -15.62 4.41 19.14
C MET A 50 -14.36 4.84 18.39
N LYS A 51 -14.31 6.09 17.93
CA LYS A 51 -13.12 6.68 17.30
C LYS A 51 -11.90 6.64 18.23
N ALA A 52 -12.08 7.03 19.49
CA ALA A 52 -11.01 6.96 20.50
C ALA A 52 -10.53 5.52 20.72
N ASN A 53 -11.44 4.55 20.76
CA ASN A 53 -11.11 3.13 20.88
C ASN A 53 -10.33 2.61 19.66
N VAL A 54 -10.68 3.06 18.45
CA VAL A 54 -9.97 2.68 17.21
C VAL A 54 -8.56 3.26 17.17
N ILE A 55 -8.41 4.56 17.45
CA ILE A 55 -7.10 5.21 17.55
C ILE A 55 -6.25 4.50 18.61
N GLY A 56 -6.87 4.27 19.78
CA GLY A 56 -6.24 3.66 20.92
C GLY A 56 -5.16 4.55 21.53
N GLY A 57 -4.26 3.93 22.29
CA GLY A 57 -3.19 4.62 22.98
C GLY A 57 -2.29 3.64 23.72
N VAL A 58 -1.64 4.17 24.76
CA VAL A 58 -0.87 3.37 25.71
C VAL A 58 -1.61 3.36 27.02
N ASP A 59 -1.92 2.17 27.52
CA ASP A 59 -2.48 2.00 28.85
C ASP A 59 -1.44 2.37 29.91
N GLU A 60 -1.76 3.33 30.80
CA GLU A 60 -0.81 3.88 31.77
C GLU A 60 -0.34 2.85 32.82
N ALA A 61 -1.19 1.87 33.15
CA ALA A 61 -0.91 0.89 34.20
C ALA A 61 -0.10 -0.31 33.69
N THR A 62 -0.36 -0.74 32.46
CA THR A 62 0.23 -1.94 31.86
C THR A 62 1.27 -1.65 30.79
N GLY A 63 1.35 -0.40 30.30
CA GLY A 63 2.16 -0.02 29.15
C GLY A 63 1.71 -0.68 27.84
N ALA A 64 0.54 -1.33 27.83
CA ALA A 64 0.05 -2.06 26.68
C ALA A 64 -0.50 -1.10 25.62
N TYR A 65 -0.13 -1.34 24.36
CA TYR A 65 -0.70 -0.63 23.24
C TYR A 65 -2.12 -1.13 22.92
N SER A 66 -3.04 -0.20 22.65
CA SER A 66 -4.42 -0.44 22.22
C SER A 66 -4.71 0.18 20.84
N GLY A 67 -5.85 -0.16 20.23
CA GLY A 67 -6.27 0.36 18.93
C GLY A 67 -5.24 0.17 17.81
N ILE A 68 -5.09 1.19 16.96
CA ILE A 68 -4.09 1.23 15.87
C ILE A 68 -2.67 1.08 16.43
N GLN A 69 -2.36 1.73 17.57
CA GLN A 69 -1.02 1.69 18.17
C GLN A 69 -0.58 0.26 18.54
N ALA A 70 -1.52 -0.66 18.78
CA ALA A 70 -1.23 -2.06 19.05
C ALA A 70 -0.50 -2.77 17.89
N LEU A 71 -0.67 -2.31 16.66
CA LEU A 71 0.01 -2.86 15.49
C LEU A 71 1.52 -2.58 15.49
N LYS A 72 1.98 -1.55 16.21
CA LYS A 72 3.42 -1.28 16.41
C LYS A 72 4.13 -2.43 17.12
N GLY A 73 3.46 -3.02 18.10
CA GLY A 73 3.95 -4.17 18.88
C GLY A 73 3.71 -5.53 18.21
N ALA A 74 3.11 -5.58 17.02
CA ALA A 74 2.70 -6.83 16.38
C ALA A 74 3.86 -7.80 16.20
N LYS A 75 5.00 -7.34 15.66
CA LYS A 75 6.17 -8.20 15.39
C LYS A 75 6.69 -8.90 16.64
N ALA A 76 6.68 -8.23 17.80
CA ALA A 76 7.15 -8.81 19.05
C ALA A 76 6.21 -9.91 19.58
N ILE A 77 4.91 -9.80 19.30
CA ILE A 77 3.89 -10.72 19.81
C ILE A 77 3.64 -11.88 18.84
N THR A 78 3.54 -11.58 17.55
CA THR A 78 3.14 -12.54 16.51
C THR A 78 4.30 -13.03 15.64
N GLY A 79 5.47 -12.40 15.74
CA GLY A 79 6.60 -12.63 14.82
C GLY A 79 6.43 -11.98 13.45
N VAL A 80 5.26 -11.41 13.14
CA VAL A 80 4.92 -10.84 11.82
C VAL A 80 4.80 -9.33 11.91
N GLU A 81 5.52 -8.65 11.02
CA GLU A 81 5.50 -7.19 10.92
C GLU A 81 4.49 -6.76 9.84
N PRO A 82 3.40 -6.05 10.18
CA PRO A 82 2.38 -5.67 9.22
C PRO A 82 2.90 -4.59 8.26
N ARG A 83 2.82 -4.86 6.95
CA ARG A 83 3.24 -3.94 5.87
C ARG A 83 2.09 -3.22 5.19
N ILE A 84 0.87 -3.71 5.35
CA ILE A 84 -0.35 -3.07 4.86
C ILE A 84 -1.23 -2.80 6.07
N LEU A 85 -1.64 -1.55 6.24
CA LEU A 85 -2.47 -1.11 7.37
C LEU A 85 -3.82 -0.64 6.84
N ILE A 86 -4.90 -1.02 7.52
CA ILE A 86 -6.27 -0.64 7.18
C ILE A 86 -7.09 -0.52 8.47
N ALA A 87 -8.07 0.38 8.49
CA ALA A 87 -9.15 0.40 9.47
C ALA A 87 -10.50 0.47 8.73
N PRO A 88 -11.01 -0.68 8.23
CA PRO A 88 -12.14 -0.71 7.32
C PRO A 88 -13.40 -0.09 7.93
N GLY A 89 -13.92 0.94 7.29
CA GLY A 89 -15.12 1.68 7.71
C GLY A 89 -14.87 2.76 8.77
N PHE A 90 -13.65 2.85 9.32
CA PHE A 90 -13.26 3.88 10.28
C PHE A 90 -12.26 4.88 9.69
N SER A 91 -11.54 4.49 8.63
CA SER A 91 -10.52 5.31 7.99
C SER A 91 -11.06 6.45 7.11
N SER A 92 -12.38 6.59 6.99
CA SER A 92 -13.05 7.77 6.41
C SER A 92 -13.08 8.97 7.37
N ASP A 93 -12.75 8.76 8.65
CA ASP A 93 -12.53 9.84 9.60
C ASP A 93 -11.08 10.33 9.54
N VAL A 94 -10.91 11.65 9.49
CA VAL A 94 -9.59 12.28 9.34
C VAL A 94 -8.65 11.95 10.50
N ALA A 95 -9.15 11.83 11.74
CA ALA A 95 -8.30 11.54 12.90
C ALA A 95 -7.80 10.09 12.87
N VAL A 96 -8.67 9.13 12.54
CA VAL A 96 -8.28 7.71 12.40
C VAL A 96 -7.30 7.54 11.25
N ALA A 97 -7.57 8.18 10.10
CA ALA A 97 -6.67 8.19 8.95
C ALA A 97 -5.29 8.77 9.30
N GLY A 98 -5.24 9.90 10.01
CA GLY A 98 -4.00 10.53 10.45
C GLY A 98 -3.14 9.61 11.31
N GLU A 99 -3.76 8.88 12.24
CA GLU A 99 -3.07 7.92 13.12
C GLU A 99 -2.57 6.68 12.36
N LEU A 100 -3.35 6.17 11.40
CA LEU A 100 -2.89 5.10 10.50
C LEU A 100 -1.67 5.54 9.69
N ILE A 101 -1.68 6.76 9.15
CA ILE A 101 -0.56 7.33 8.40
C ILE A 101 0.68 7.47 9.30
N ALA A 102 0.51 7.97 10.53
CA ALA A 102 1.59 8.13 11.48
C ALA A 102 2.24 6.77 11.80
N LEU A 103 1.42 5.73 12.02
CA LEU A 103 1.92 4.38 12.23
C LEU A 103 2.60 3.81 10.97
N ALA A 104 1.97 3.96 9.80
CA ALA A 104 2.52 3.53 8.50
C ALA A 104 3.94 4.07 8.30
N ASN A 105 4.18 5.32 8.69
CA ASN A 105 5.51 5.93 8.63
C ASN A 105 6.53 5.30 9.57
N GLN A 106 6.12 4.90 10.78
CA GLN A 106 7.00 4.26 11.75
C GLN A 106 7.36 2.82 11.35
N VAL A 107 6.39 2.06 10.86
CA VAL A 107 6.59 0.64 10.50
C VAL A 107 6.98 0.44 9.04
N ARG A 108 7.23 1.52 8.26
CA ARG A 108 7.44 1.46 6.81
C ARG A 108 6.37 0.62 6.09
N GLY A 109 5.13 0.75 6.54
CA GLY A 109 3.96 0.12 5.96
C GLY A 109 3.20 1.10 5.07
N PHE A 110 2.27 0.60 4.28
CA PHE A 110 1.40 1.42 3.44
C PHE A 110 -0.05 1.31 3.92
N THR A 111 -0.78 2.42 3.99
CA THR A 111 -2.18 2.44 4.42
C THR A 111 -3.12 2.70 3.26
N TYR A 112 -4.19 1.91 3.17
CA TYR A 112 -5.33 2.18 2.30
C TYR A 112 -6.45 2.76 3.14
N LEU A 113 -6.88 3.96 2.78
CA LEU A 113 -7.91 4.73 3.47
C LEU A 113 -9.21 4.68 2.68
N ASP A 114 -10.32 4.56 3.40
CA ASP A 114 -11.66 4.67 2.85
C ASP A 114 -12.01 6.14 2.67
N GLY A 115 -12.48 6.53 1.48
CA GLY A 115 -13.02 7.86 1.28
C GLY A 115 -14.33 8.10 2.04
N PRO A 116 -14.83 9.34 2.06
CA PRO A 116 -16.07 9.70 2.76
C PRO A 116 -17.33 9.09 2.15
N ASN A 117 -17.27 8.55 0.92
CA ASN A 117 -18.40 7.95 0.21
C ASN A 117 -19.59 8.89 -0.06
N THR A 118 -19.40 10.21 0.03
CA THR A 118 -20.47 11.20 -0.17
C THR A 118 -20.52 11.67 -1.62
N ASN A 119 -19.57 12.51 -2.03
CA ASN A 119 -19.46 13.05 -3.38
C ASN A 119 -17.98 13.26 -3.78
N ASP A 120 -17.75 13.54 -5.06
CA ASP A 120 -16.40 13.66 -5.61
C ASP A 120 -15.61 14.83 -4.99
N ALA A 121 -16.28 15.95 -4.70
CA ALA A 121 -15.61 17.12 -4.12
C ALA A 121 -15.15 16.84 -2.68
N ASP A 122 -15.96 16.15 -1.89
CA ASP A 122 -15.60 15.74 -0.53
C ASP A 122 -14.47 14.73 -0.53
N ALA A 123 -14.46 13.76 -1.45
CA ALA A 123 -13.36 12.81 -1.59
C ALA A 123 -12.04 13.52 -1.95
N ILE A 124 -12.08 14.49 -2.87
CA ILE A 124 -10.93 15.31 -3.24
C ILE A 124 -10.46 16.17 -2.06
N ASN A 125 -11.38 16.78 -1.31
CA ASN A 125 -11.03 17.57 -0.13
C ASN A 125 -10.50 16.69 1.01
N PHE A 126 -10.99 15.46 1.13
CA PHE A 126 -10.49 14.49 2.10
C PHE A 126 -9.01 14.20 1.88
N VAL A 127 -8.58 13.96 0.62
CA VAL A 127 -7.16 13.76 0.28
C VAL A 127 -6.29 14.95 0.70
N LYS A 128 -6.77 16.19 0.52
CA LYS A 128 -6.01 17.41 0.85
C LYS A 128 -5.72 17.55 2.34
N ASN A 129 -6.40 16.83 3.21
CA ASN A 129 -6.08 16.79 4.64
C ASN A 129 -4.77 16.04 4.91
N PHE A 130 -4.27 15.27 3.94
CA PHE A 130 -3.11 14.42 4.08
C PHE A 130 -2.02 14.84 3.08
N GLY A 131 -0.77 14.88 3.55
CA GLY A 131 0.42 15.07 2.73
C GLY A 131 1.38 13.91 2.96
N ALA A 132 0.92 12.68 2.67
CA ALA A 132 1.62 11.47 3.08
C ALA A 132 1.93 10.53 1.92
N ARG A 133 3.22 10.19 1.78
CA ARG A 133 3.69 9.21 0.78
C ARG A 133 3.19 7.78 1.01
N ARG A 134 2.86 7.39 2.24
CA ARG A 134 2.50 6.01 2.61
C ARG A 134 1.00 5.77 2.74
N ALA A 135 0.21 6.61 2.09
CA ALA A 135 -1.24 6.57 2.18
C ALA A 135 -1.86 6.73 0.81
N GLU A 136 -2.99 6.07 0.63
CA GLU A 136 -3.82 6.21 -0.55
C GLU A 136 -5.29 6.20 -0.13
N VAL A 137 -6.08 7.10 -0.71
CA VAL A 137 -7.53 7.18 -0.49
C VAL A 137 -8.26 6.49 -1.63
N ILE A 138 -9.22 5.64 -1.27
CA ILE A 138 -10.04 4.89 -2.20
C ILE A 138 -11.50 5.30 -2.03
N ASP A 139 -12.09 5.82 -3.10
CA ASP A 139 -13.48 6.27 -3.16
C ASP A 139 -14.01 6.08 -4.58
N PRO A 140 -15.24 5.59 -4.79
CA PRO A 140 -16.30 5.30 -3.81
C PRO A 140 -16.17 3.95 -3.10
N TRP A 141 -17.08 3.69 -2.15
CA TRP A 141 -17.21 2.37 -1.52
C TRP A 141 -17.80 1.33 -2.47
N ILE A 142 -17.70 0.07 -2.06
CA ILE A 142 -18.05 -1.10 -2.86
C ILE A 142 -19.40 -1.66 -2.40
N THR A 143 -20.15 -2.24 -3.33
CA THR A 143 -21.27 -3.13 -3.02
C THR A 143 -20.88 -4.57 -3.27
N ALA A 144 -21.24 -5.45 -2.34
CA ALA A 144 -21.01 -6.89 -2.44
C ALA A 144 -22.24 -7.63 -1.91
N PHE A 145 -22.47 -8.86 -2.39
CA PHE A 145 -23.56 -9.69 -1.90
C PHE A 145 -23.14 -10.42 -0.63
N ASP A 146 -23.89 -10.24 0.46
CA ASP A 146 -23.69 -10.95 1.71
C ASP A 146 -24.59 -12.18 1.75
N ALA A 147 -23.97 -13.37 1.72
CA ALA A 147 -24.69 -14.63 1.72
C ALA A 147 -25.41 -14.93 3.05
N ALA A 148 -24.95 -14.37 4.18
CA ALA A 148 -25.58 -14.56 5.47
C ALA A 148 -26.82 -13.67 5.62
N ALA A 149 -26.73 -12.42 5.15
CA ALA A 149 -27.86 -11.48 5.14
C ALA A 149 -28.77 -11.63 3.91
N ALA A 150 -28.37 -12.43 2.91
CA ALA A 150 -29.03 -12.63 1.63
C ALA A 150 -29.37 -11.32 0.88
N THR A 151 -28.50 -10.30 0.99
CA THR A 151 -28.72 -8.98 0.38
C THR A 151 -27.41 -8.35 -0.07
N GLU A 152 -27.49 -7.41 -1.01
CA GLU A 152 -26.37 -6.53 -1.29
C GLU A 152 -26.16 -5.55 -0.14
N VAL A 153 -24.90 -5.31 0.16
CA VAL A 153 -24.45 -4.49 1.28
C VAL A 153 -23.24 -3.67 0.88
N VAL A 154 -23.14 -2.49 1.49
CA VAL A 154 -22.05 -1.56 1.29
C VAL A 154 -20.86 -1.98 2.15
N ARG A 155 -19.66 -1.98 1.56
CA ARG A 155 -18.41 -2.40 2.19
C ARG A 155 -17.30 -1.39 1.96
N ALA A 156 -16.43 -1.27 2.97
CA ALA A 156 -15.26 -0.41 2.92
C ALA A 156 -14.24 -0.92 1.89
N PRO A 157 -13.75 -0.06 0.98
CA PRO A 157 -12.85 -0.48 -0.10
C PRO A 157 -11.43 -0.84 0.37
N SER A 158 -10.97 -0.32 1.51
CA SER A 158 -9.61 -0.56 2.04
C SER A 158 -9.27 -2.04 2.19
N ALA A 159 -10.21 -2.87 2.65
CA ALA A 159 -9.99 -4.32 2.81
C ALA A 159 -9.78 -5.04 1.46
N TYR A 160 -10.59 -4.71 0.46
CA TYR A 160 -10.45 -5.24 -0.90
C TYR A 160 -9.12 -4.81 -1.52
N ALA A 161 -8.72 -3.56 -1.33
CA ALA A 161 -7.45 -3.04 -1.83
C ALA A 161 -6.26 -3.71 -1.14
N ALA A 162 -6.32 -3.94 0.17
CA ALA A 162 -5.29 -4.67 0.90
C ALA A 162 -5.15 -6.12 0.44
N GLY A 163 -6.27 -6.83 0.25
CA GLY A 163 -6.27 -8.19 -0.29
C GLY A 163 -5.73 -8.25 -1.71
N LEU A 164 -6.18 -7.33 -2.58
CA LEU A 164 -5.72 -7.24 -3.96
C LEU A 164 -4.22 -6.94 -4.02
N ARG A 165 -3.74 -6.04 -3.16
CA ARG A 165 -2.32 -5.73 -3.05
C ARG A 165 -1.50 -6.95 -2.67
N ALA A 166 -1.93 -7.70 -1.65
CA ALA A 166 -1.26 -8.94 -1.26
C ALA A 166 -1.25 -9.97 -2.41
N ARG A 167 -2.33 -10.03 -3.20
CA ARG A 167 -2.42 -10.91 -4.37
C ARG A 167 -1.41 -10.51 -5.46
N ILE A 168 -1.29 -9.23 -5.75
CA ILE A 168 -0.32 -8.72 -6.73
C ILE A 168 1.11 -8.97 -6.27
N ASP A 169 1.40 -8.77 -4.98
CA ASP A 169 2.73 -9.04 -4.43
C ASP A 169 3.14 -10.49 -4.63
N LEU A 170 2.19 -11.43 -4.50
CA LEU A 170 2.41 -12.86 -4.72
C LEU A 170 2.55 -13.22 -6.21
N GLU A 171 1.67 -12.69 -7.07
CA GLU A 171 1.58 -13.10 -8.48
C GLU A 171 2.57 -12.38 -9.40
N LYS A 172 2.86 -11.10 -9.11
CA LYS A 172 3.58 -10.19 -10.02
C LYS A 172 4.78 -9.51 -9.36
N GLY A 173 4.76 -9.38 -8.03
CA GLY A 173 5.78 -8.68 -7.26
C GLY A 173 5.35 -7.30 -6.79
N PHE A 174 6.08 -6.78 -5.81
CA PHE A 174 5.72 -5.57 -5.07
C PHE A 174 5.83 -4.26 -5.88
N TRP A 175 6.59 -4.27 -6.98
CA TRP A 175 6.80 -3.12 -7.86
C TRP A 175 5.68 -2.92 -8.88
N TRP A 176 4.76 -3.88 -9.00
CA TRP A 176 3.60 -3.75 -9.87
C TRP A 176 2.50 -2.88 -9.25
N SER A 177 1.92 -1.99 -10.04
CA SER A 177 0.78 -1.17 -9.62
C SER A 177 -0.49 -2.02 -9.46
N LYS A 178 -1.28 -1.70 -8.44
CA LYS A 178 -2.64 -2.23 -8.26
C LYS A 178 -3.68 -1.60 -9.20
N SER A 179 -3.35 -0.48 -9.84
CA SER A 179 -4.21 0.09 -10.88
C SER A 179 -4.38 -0.91 -12.02
N ASN A 180 -5.58 -0.94 -12.61
CA ASN A 180 -5.99 -1.85 -13.67
C ASN A 180 -5.98 -3.35 -13.28
N GLN A 181 -5.91 -3.69 -11.99
CA GLN A 181 -6.05 -5.08 -11.52
C GLN A 181 -7.50 -5.38 -11.13
N VAL A 182 -7.95 -6.59 -11.47
CA VAL A 182 -9.32 -7.04 -11.17
C VAL A 182 -9.51 -7.23 -9.67
N ILE A 183 -10.59 -6.68 -9.15
CA ILE A 183 -11.07 -6.91 -7.79
C ILE A 183 -12.10 -8.04 -7.84
N GLN A 184 -11.88 -9.08 -7.05
CA GLN A 184 -12.80 -10.23 -6.94
C GLN A 184 -13.91 -9.96 -5.92
N ALA A 185 -15.02 -10.69 -6.02
CA ALA A 185 -16.11 -10.69 -5.04
C ALA A 185 -16.78 -9.33 -4.78
N ILE A 186 -16.98 -8.54 -5.85
CA ILE A 186 -17.74 -7.29 -5.79
C ILE A 186 -18.85 -7.28 -6.83
N THR A 187 -19.99 -6.68 -6.50
CA THR A 187 -21.16 -6.59 -7.39
C THR A 187 -21.31 -5.20 -8.00
N GLY A 188 -20.72 -4.18 -7.36
CA GLY A 188 -20.82 -2.80 -7.81
C GLY A 188 -20.04 -1.81 -6.95
N THR A 189 -20.29 -0.54 -7.23
CA THR A 189 -19.82 0.61 -6.45
C THR A 189 -21.04 1.39 -5.97
N THR A 190 -20.95 2.01 -4.80
CA THR A 190 -22.03 2.85 -4.26
C THR A 190 -22.34 4.05 -5.16
N ARG A 191 -21.31 4.60 -5.80
CA ARG A 191 -21.42 5.68 -6.77
C ARG A 191 -20.89 5.17 -8.12
N PRO A 192 -21.63 5.30 -9.22
CA PRO A 192 -21.11 4.92 -10.52
C PRO A 192 -19.97 5.86 -10.92
N VAL A 193 -18.85 5.28 -11.36
CA VAL A 193 -17.69 6.03 -11.86
C VAL A 193 -17.65 5.82 -13.37
N ASP A 194 -17.89 6.88 -14.14
CA ASP A 194 -17.72 6.84 -15.59
C ASP A 194 -16.23 6.78 -15.93
N PHE A 195 -15.93 5.93 -16.90
CA PHE A 195 -14.60 5.75 -17.45
C PHE A 195 -14.73 5.54 -18.95
N LYS A 196 -13.87 6.23 -19.69
CA LYS A 196 -13.71 6.08 -21.14
C LYS A 196 -12.25 6.32 -21.48
N MET A 197 -11.66 5.35 -22.17
CA MET A 197 -10.26 5.43 -22.60
C MET A 197 -10.07 6.65 -23.51
N GLY A 198 -9.03 7.45 -23.23
CA GLY A 198 -8.69 8.65 -24.02
C GLY A 198 -9.53 9.90 -23.72
N GLU A 199 -10.53 9.83 -22.84
CA GLU A 199 -11.37 10.98 -22.47
C GLU A 199 -10.92 11.57 -21.12
N PRO A 200 -10.27 12.75 -21.10
CA PRO A 200 -9.71 13.32 -19.87
C PRO A 200 -10.78 13.85 -18.91
N THR A 201 -12.02 14.04 -19.38
CA THR A 201 -13.11 14.68 -18.60
C THR A 201 -13.93 13.70 -17.76
N THR A 202 -13.64 12.40 -17.82
CA THR A 202 -14.37 11.37 -17.08
C THR A 202 -14.17 11.51 -15.57
N ARG A 203 -15.17 11.08 -14.77
CA ARG A 203 -15.09 11.09 -13.30
C ARG A 203 -13.89 10.29 -12.78
N ALA A 204 -13.61 9.13 -13.38
CA ALA A 204 -12.44 8.33 -13.02
C ALA A 204 -11.13 9.15 -13.14
N ASN A 205 -10.99 9.90 -14.23
CA ASN A 205 -9.81 10.72 -14.48
C ASN A 205 -9.77 11.97 -13.59
N LEU A 206 -10.92 12.59 -13.30
CA LEU A 206 -11.02 13.70 -12.36
C LEU A 206 -10.55 13.30 -10.96
N LEU A 207 -11.05 12.18 -10.44
CA LEU A 207 -10.70 11.69 -9.12
C LEU A 207 -9.22 11.26 -9.05
N ASN A 208 -8.75 10.50 -10.05
CA ASN A 208 -7.35 10.04 -10.07
C ASN A 208 -6.36 11.20 -10.19
N LYS A 209 -6.64 12.21 -11.03
CA LYS A 209 -5.80 13.43 -11.11
C LYS A 209 -5.69 14.16 -9.77
N ASN A 210 -6.71 14.05 -8.93
CA ASN A 210 -6.74 14.60 -7.58
C ASN A 210 -6.35 13.56 -6.50
N HIS A 211 -5.61 12.52 -6.88
CA HIS A 211 -5.02 11.52 -5.97
C HIS A 211 -6.07 10.69 -5.19
N VAL A 212 -7.27 10.54 -5.76
CA VAL A 212 -8.31 9.61 -5.29
C VAL A 212 -8.33 8.39 -6.20
N THR A 213 -8.05 7.21 -5.66
CA THR A 213 -8.21 5.96 -6.41
C THR A 213 -9.67 5.56 -6.45
N THR A 214 -10.11 5.15 -7.63
CA THR A 214 -11.50 4.80 -7.92
C THR A 214 -11.64 3.34 -8.35
N ILE A 215 -12.86 2.92 -8.66
CA ILE A 215 -13.16 1.60 -9.19
C ILE A 215 -13.93 1.78 -10.49
N ILE A 216 -13.40 1.20 -11.57
CA ILE A 216 -14.03 1.24 -12.90
C ILE A 216 -14.55 -0.14 -13.28
N ARG A 217 -15.45 -0.19 -14.25
CA ARG A 217 -15.98 -1.42 -14.83
C ARG A 217 -15.53 -1.56 -16.28
N GLU A 218 -14.46 -2.32 -16.49
CA GLU A 218 -13.86 -2.60 -17.81
C GLU A 218 -13.38 -4.05 -17.85
N GLY A 219 -14.15 -4.93 -18.49
CA GLY A 219 -13.88 -6.38 -18.49
C GLY A 219 -13.87 -7.00 -17.07
N GLY A 220 -14.71 -6.46 -16.18
CA GLY A 220 -14.71 -6.73 -14.73
C GLY A 220 -14.51 -5.45 -13.92
N PHE A 221 -14.65 -5.53 -12.60
CA PHE A 221 -14.34 -4.39 -11.74
C PHE A 221 -12.85 -4.31 -11.45
N ARG A 222 -12.27 -3.12 -11.56
CA ARG A 222 -10.84 -2.88 -11.41
C ARG A 222 -10.57 -1.65 -10.56
N LEU A 223 -9.53 -1.70 -9.73
CA LEU A 223 -9.00 -0.48 -9.13
C LEU A 223 -8.42 0.41 -10.23
N TRP A 224 -8.67 1.71 -10.14
CA TRP A 224 -8.21 2.70 -11.10
C TRP A 224 -7.59 3.88 -10.37
N GLY A 225 -6.26 3.89 -10.36
CA GLY A 225 -5.46 4.82 -9.57
C GLY A 225 -4.41 4.09 -8.75
N SER A 226 -3.26 4.74 -8.60
CA SER A 226 -2.18 4.30 -7.73
C SER A 226 -1.37 5.47 -7.18
N ARG A 227 -2.01 6.64 -7.10
CA ARG A 227 -1.39 7.84 -6.57
C ARG A 227 -1.50 7.85 -5.05
N THR A 228 -0.43 8.27 -4.38
CA THR A 228 -0.40 8.45 -2.93
C THR A 228 -1.01 9.80 -2.56
N THR A 229 -1.24 10.06 -1.27
CA THR A 229 -1.64 11.39 -0.79
C THR A 229 -0.49 12.40 -0.74
N GLU A 230 0.68 12.09 -1.32
CA GLU A 230 1.77 13.06 -1.48
C GLU A 230 1.47 13.97 -2.67
N LEU A 231 1.28 15.27 -2.39
CA LEU A 231 0.93 16.28 -3.40
C LEU A 231 2.13 17.16 -3.79
N ASN A 232 3.17 17.23 -2.96
CA ASN A 232 4.27 18.18 -3.12
C ASN A 232 5.53 17.54 -3.72
N ASP A 233 5.77 16.25 -3.47
CA ASP A 233 6.91 15.53 -4.04
C ASP A 233 6.48 14.52 -5.13
N PRO A 234 6.63 14.86 -6.42
CA PRO A 234 6.23 13.97 -7.52
C PRO A 234 7.05 12.68 -7.58
N LYS A 235 8.22 12.60 -6.92
CA LYS A 235 9.02 11.38 -6.87
C LYS A 235 8.32 10.24 -6.12
N TRP A 236 7.47 10.60 -5.15
CA TRP A 236 6.72 9.65 -4.32
C TRP A 236 5.23 9.63 -4.65
N ALA A 237 4.86 10.14 -5.83
CA ALA A 237 3.47 10.22 -6.26
C ALA A 237 2.82 8.84 -6.40
N PHE A 238 3.58 7.77 -6.65
CA PHE A 238 3.04 6.43 -6.93
C PHE A 238 3.26 5.43 -5.78
N GLU A 239 2.19 4.72 -5.43
CA GLU A 239 2.19 3.62 -4.46
C GLU A 239 3.28 2.55 -4.73
N PRO A 240 3.43 1.97 -5.95
CA PRO A 240 4.45 0.96 -6.19
C PRO A 240 5.88 1.49 -6.02
N VAL A 241 6.12 2.79 -6.24
CA VAL A 241 7.44 3.42 -6.05
C VAL A 241 7.77 3.52 -4.56
N VAL A 242 6.81 3.98 -3.74
CA VAL A 242 6.97 4.05 -2.28
C VAL A 242 7.16 2.65 -1.68
N ARG A 243 6.35 1.68 -2.11
CA ARG A 243 6.47 0.28 -1.64
C ARG A 243 7.79 -0.36 -2.01
N THR A 244 8.27 -0.13 -3.23
CA THR A 244 9.58 -0.61 -3.68
C THR A 244 10.69 -0.09 -2.77
N SER A 245 10.66 1.21 -2.47
CA SER A 245 11.61 1.83 -1.53
C SER A 245 11.60 1.19 -0.14
N ASP A 246 10.41 1.04 0.45
CA ASP A 246 10.26 0.50 1.80
C ASP A 246 10.71 -0.97 1.88
N LEU A 247 10.31 -1.80 0.91
CA LEU A 247 10.68 -3.22 0.88
C LEU A 247 12.16 -3.43 0.60
N ILE A 248 12.80 -2.61 -0.24
CA ILE A 248 14.25 -2.68 -0.45
C ILE A 248 14.99 -2.35 0.85
N ALA A 249 14.59 -1.28 1.53
CA ALA A 249 15.23 -0.87 2.78
C ALA A 249 15.14 -1.98 3.84
N ASP A 250 13.98 -2.62 3.96
CA ASP A 250 13.76 -3.68 4.92
C ASP A 250 14.47 -4.99 4.55
N SER A 251 14.49 -5.35 3.27
CA SER A 251 15.21 -6.53 2.77
C SER A 251 16.72 -6.37 2.97
N ILE A 252 17.28 -5.18 2.73
CA ILE A 252 18.69 -4.90 2.99
C ILE A 252 18.98 -5.01 4.49
N GLN A 253 18.18 -4.37 5.35
CA GLN A 253 18.39 -4.43 6.80
C GLN A 253 18.31 -5.86 7.35
N ARG A 254 17.33 -6.65 6.90
CA ARG A 254 17.21 -8.06 7.31
C ARG A 254 18.32 -8.93 6.71
N GLY A 255 18.73 -8.66 5.47
CA GLY A 255 19.80 -9.39 4.79
C GLY A 255 21.18 -9.15 5.42
N LEU A 256 21.40 -7.98 6.03
CA LEU A 256 22.66 -7.62 6.69
C LEU A 256 22.76 -8.07 8.16
N MET A 257 21.82 -8.88 8.65
CA MET A 257 21.88 -9.40 10.03
C MET A 257 23.18 -10.17 10.33
N TRP A 258 23.79 -10.82 9.32
CA TRP A 258 25.07 -11.53 9.49
C TRP A 258 26.25 -10.58 9.76
N ALA A 259 26.14 -9.31 9.36
CA ALA A 259 27.17 -8.29 9.47
C ALA A 259 27.16 -7.58 10.83
N VAL A 260 26.05 -7.69 11.58
CA VAL A 260 25.94 -7.16 12.94
C VAL A 260 26.98 -7.85 13.83
N ASP A 261 27.66 -7.05 14.67
CA ASP A 261 28.71 -7.47 15.61
C ASP A 261 29.98 -8.09 15.00
N ARG A 262 30.14 -8.05 13.66
CA ARG A 262 31.41 -8.44 13.03
C ARG A 262 32.46 -7.32 13.17
N PRO A 263 33.76 -7.67 13.31
CA PRO A 263 34.82 -6.68 13.36
C PRO A 263 34.86 -5.81 12.10
N ILE A 264 34.86 -4.49 12.29
CA ILE A 264 34.95 -3.52 11.20
C ILE A 264 36.39 -3.49 10.69
N ASN A 265 36.58 -3.83 9.42
CA ASN A 265 37.83 -3.70 8.68
C ASN A 265 37.54 -3.37 7.20
N GLY A 266 38.56 -3.18 6.38
CA GLY A 266 38.37 -2.86 4.95
C GLY A 266 37.53 -3.90 4.21
N ALA A 267 37.82 -5.19 4.43
CA ALA A 267 37.07 -6.29 3.81
C ALA A 267 35.60 -6.31 4.23
N PHE A 268 35.30 -6.02 5.51
CA PHE A 268 33.92 -5.91 6.00
C PHE A 268 33.12 -4.84 5.22
N LEU A 269 33.71 -3.67 4.98
CA LEU A 269 33.04 -2.60 4.25
C LEU A 269 32.80 -2.99 2.78
N GLU A 270 33.76 -3.64 2.15
CA GLU A 270 33.64 -4.14 0.78
C GLU A 270 32.60 -5.26 0.67
N ASP A 271 32.62 -6.24 1.59
CA ASP A 271 31.70 -7.38 1.63
C ASP A 271 30.25 -6.93 1.81
N VAL A 272 29.99 -5.97 2.72
CA VAL A 272 28.64 -5.41 2.93
C VAL A 272 28.18 -4.68 1.67
N ALA A 273 29.01 -3.81 1.08
CA ALA A 273 28.66 -3.10 -0.15
C ALA A 273 28.42 -4.07 -1.32
N ALA A 274 29.24 -5.11 -1.46
CA ALA A 274 29.09 -6.15 -2.48
C ALA A 274 27.80 -6.95 -2.29
N SER A 275 27.46 -7.33 -1.04
CA SER A 275 26.22 -8.04 -0.73
C SER A 275 24.98 -7.22 -1.10
N VAL A 276 24.98 -5.91 -0.79
CA VAL A 276 23.86 -5.02 -1.14
C VAL A 276 23.78 -4.82 -2.65
N ASN A 277 24.92 -4.63 -3.33
CA ASN A 277 24.97 -4.50 -4.79
C ASN A 277 24.47 -5.76 -5.49
N GLY A 278 24.83 -6.96 -5.00
CA GLY A 278 24.31 -8.22 -5.54
C GLY A 278 22.78 -8.32 -5.48
N TYR A 279 22.18 -7.88 -4.36
CA TYR A 279 20.72 -7.79 -4.23
C TYR A 279 20.12 -6.76 -5.20
N ILE A 280 20.71 -5.56 -5.32
CA ILE A 280 20.24 -4.53 -6.27
C ILE A 280 20.32 -5.04 -7.71
N THR A 281 21.41 -5.71 -8.10
CA THR A 281 21.54 -6.32 -9.44
C THR A 281 20.46 -7.37 -9.69
N HIS A 282 20.14 -8.20 -8.69
CA HIS A 282 19.02 -9.14 -8.80
C HIS A 282 17.69 -8.42 -9.04
N LEU A 283 17.41 -7.34 -8.29
CA LEU A 283 16.20 -6.55 -8.46
C LEU A 283 16.10 -5.88 -9.84
N ILE A 284 17.22 -5.44 -10.41
CA ILE A 284 17.27 -4.92 -11.78
C ILE A 284 16.94 -6.03 -12.78
N ASN A 285 17.51 -7.22 -12.60
CA ASN A 285 17.29 -8.35 -13.52
C ASN A 285 15.83 -8.84 -13.55
N ILE A 286 15.11 -8.77 -12.43
CA ILE A 286 13.67 -9.10 -12.37
C ILE A 286 12.76 -7.92 -12.76
N GLY A 287 13.33 -6.76 -13.10
CA GLY A 287 12.59 -5.57 -13.48
C GLY A 287 11.94 -4.80 -12.32
N ALA A 288 12.31 -5.10 -11.08
CA ALA A 288 11.84 -4.38 -9.89
C ALA A 288 12.50 -3.00 -9.73
N LEU A 289 13.69 -2.83 -10.31
CA LEU A 289 14.43 -1.58 -10.37
C LEU A 289 14.90 -1.29 -11.79
N ILE A 290 14.99 0.00 -12.13
CA ILE A 290 15.66 0.46 -13.36
C ILE A 290 17.17 0.48 -13.14
N GLY A 291 17.61 0.89 -11.94
CA GLY A 291 19.01 1.00 -11.57
C GLY A 291 19.19 1.28 -10.08
N GLY A 292 20.43 1.18 -9.62
CA GLY A 292 20.83 1.50 -8.25
C GLY A 292 22.23 0.97 -7.94
N LYS A 293 22.86 1.52 -6.91
CA LYS A 293 24.18 1.12 -6.43
C LYS A 293 24.32 1.43 -4.95
N CYS A 294 25.05 0.58 -4.24
CA CYS A 294 25.49 0.80 -2.86
C CYS A 294 26.99 1.09 -2.81
N TRP A 295 27.39 2.00 -1.94
CA TRP A 295 28.78 2.34 -1.66
C TRP A 295 28.99 2.70 -0.19
N VAL A 296 30.24 2.61 0.25
CA VAL A 296 30.68 3.06 1.57
C VAL A 296 30.71 4.58 1.59
N ASP A 297 30.11 5.22 2.60
CA ASP A 297 30.08 6.68 2.70
C ASP A 297 31.43 7.22 3.22
N PRO A 298 32.28 7.84 2.37
CA PRO A 298 33.62 8.25 2.80
C PRO A 298 33.58 9.46 3.75
N VAL A 299 32.48 10.22 3.74
CA VAL A 299 32.35 11.44 4.56
C VAL A 299 31.92 11.09 5.97
N ARG A 300 31.00 10.13 6.14
CA ARG A 300 30.49 9.73 7.46
C ARG A 300 31.36 8.69 8.18
N ASN A 301 32.14 7.89 7.46
CA ASN A 301 33.04 6.90 8.05
C ASN A 301 34.37 7.53 8.49
N THR A 302 34.31 8.43 9.47
CA THR A 302 35.51 8.97 10.12
C THR A 302 36.14 7.95 11.08
N PRO A 303 37.43 8.06 11.42
CA PRO A 303 38.08 7.18 12.40
C PRO A 303 37.33 7.11 13.74
N ASP A 304 36.79 8.24 14.20
CA ASP A 304 36.00 8.31 15.44
C ASP A 304 34.72 7.48 15.35
N GLN A 305 33.97 7.57 14.24
CA GLN A 305 32.74 6.78 14.05
C GLN A 305 33.05 5.28 13.96
N LEU A 306 34.08 4.91 13.21
CA LEU A 306 34.50 3.51 13.06
C LEU A 306 34.96 2.93 14.41
N SER A 307 35.69 3.71 15.21
CA SER A 307 36.11 3.29 16.57
C SER A 307 34.93 3.07 17.52
N GLN A 308 33.79 3.73 17.27
CA GLN A 308 32.53 3.55 17.99
C GLN A 308 31.67 2.41 17.44
N GLY A 309 32.20 1.61 16.49
CA GLY A 309 31.46 0.50 15.87
C GLY A 309 30.41 0.95 14.85
N ARG A 310 30.51 2.18 14.33
CA ARG A 310 29.53 2.73 13.38
C ARG A 310 30.11 2.75 11.97
N ALA A 311 29.53 1.95 11.08
CA ALA A 311 29.82 1.94 9.66
C ALA A 311 28.59 2.43 8.87
N TYR A 312 28.80 3.42 7.99
CA TYR A 312 27.75 4.04 7.18
C TYR A 312 27.89 3.64 5.71
N PHE A 313 26.76 3.26 5.12
CA PHE A 313 26.64 2.94 3.70
C PHE A 313 25.54 3.81 3.10
N GLN A 314 25.71 4.17 1.83
CA GLN A 314 24.68 4.84 1.06
C GLN A 314 24.32 3.96 -0.13
N TYR A 315 23.04 3.95 -0.49
CA TYR A 315 22.61 3.36 -1.73
C TYR A 315 21.61 4.27 -2.43
N ASP A 316 21.70 4.33 -3.75
CA ASP A 316 20.67 4.91 -4.60
C ASP A 316 19.88 3.81 -5.29
N PHE A 317 18.68 4.16 -5.75
CA PHE A 317 17.85 3.28 -6.56
C PHE A 317 16.84 4.11 -7.34
N THR A 318 16.38 3.56 -8.47
CA THR A 318 15.29 4.09 -9.27
C THR A 318 14.26 3.00 -9.48
N ALA A 319 13.09 3.15 -8.88
CA ALA A 319 11.95 2.26 -9.10
C ALA A 319 11.22 2.63 -10.40
N PRO A 320 10.65 1.66 -11.13
CA PRO A 320 9.84 1.95 -12.30
C PRO A 320 8.52 2.62 -11.91
N ALA A 321 8.22 3.76 -12.52
CA ALA A 321 6.91 4.38 -12.40
C ALA A 321 5.88 3.61 -13.26
N PRO A 322 4.63 3.47 -12.80
CA PRO A 322 3.58 2.86 -13.62
C PRO A 322 3.25 3.77 -14.81
N ALA A 323 2.95 3.15 -15.96
CA ALA A 323 2.45 3.85 -17.14
C ALA A 323 0.99 4.31 -16.93
N GLU A 324 0.80 5.40 -16.20
CA GLU A 324 -0.51 5.97 -15.86
C GLU A 324 -1.24 6.52 -17.10
N GLN A 325 -0.50 7.10 -18.05
CA GLN A 325 -1.04 7.63 -19.30
C GLN A 325 -0.17 7.18 -20.47
N ILE A 326 -0.81 6.65 -21.52
CA ILE A 326 -0.17 6.29 -22.78
C ILE A 326 -0.81 7.15 -23.87
N GLY A 327 -0.01 8.01 -24.50
CA GLY A 327 -0.42 8.83 -25.63
C GLY A 327 -0.01 8.16 -26.95
N ILE A 328 -0.94 8.09 -27.90
CA ILE A 328 -0.67 7.65 -29.27
C ILE A 328 -1.26 8.70 -30.20
N ASP A 329 -0.39 9.35 -30.99
CA ASP A 329 -0.81 10.34 -31.98
C ASP A 329 -0.95 9.66 -33.35
N SER A 330 -2.10 9.85 -33.99
CA SER A 330 -2.32 9.37 -35.36
C SER A 330 -1.79 10.38 -36.37
N ILE A 331 -0.89 9.94 -37.26
CA ILE A 331 -0.41 10.74 -38.39
C ILE A 331 -0.97 10.13 -39.67
N ASN A 332 -1.73 10.92 -40.42
CA ASN A 332 -2.22 10.53 -41.74
C ASN A 332 -1.18 10.92 -42.81
N VAL A 333 -0.53 9.92 -43.43
CA VAL A 333 0.49 10.13 -44.47
C VAL A 333 -0.02 9.66 -45.83
N GLN A 334 0.41 10.34 -46.90
CA GLN A 334 0.05 9.97 -48.27
C GLN A 334 1.12 9.11 -48.97
N ASP A 335 2.27 8.88 -48.33
CA ASP A 335 3.42 8.19 -48.94
C ASP A 335 3.09 6.75 -49.40
N TYR A 336 2.13 6.11 -48.73
CA TYR A 336 1.67 4.76 -49.09
C TYR A 336 0.89 4.71 -50.42
N TYR A 337 0.41 5.83 -50.94
CA TYR A 337 -0.25 5.87 -52.26
C TYR A 337 0.73 5.57 -53.40
N ALA A 338 2.03 5.80 -53.23
CA ALA A 338 3.04 5.49 -54.24
C ALA A 338 3.15 4.00 -54.58
N GLY A 339 2.74 3.11 -53.67
CA GLY A 339 2.75 1.65 -53.85
C GLY A 339 1.42 1.04 -54.32
N VAL A 340 0.41 1.85 -54.62
CA VAL A 340 -0.95 1.38 -54.96
C VAL A 340 -1.07 0.96 -56.42
N LEU A 341 -0.21 1.47 -57.31
CA LEU A 341 -0.21 1.05 -58.70
C LEU A 341 0.41 -0.35 -58.85
N PRO A 342 -0.19 -1.27 -59.64
CA PRO A 342 0.41 -2.57 -59.91
C PRO A 342 1.79 -2.38 -60.58
N LYS A 343 2.79 -3.13 -60.12
CA LYS A 343 4.12 -3.17 -60.74
C LYS A 343 4.10 -3.77 -62.12
#